data_AF-K1QXX2-F1
#
_entry.id   AF-K1QXX2-F1
#
_cell.length_a   1.000
_cell.length_b   1.000
_cell.length_c   1.000
_cell.angle_alpha   90.00
_cell.angle_beta   90.00
_cell.angle_gamma   90.00
#
_symmetry.space_group_name_H-M   'P 1'
#
loop_
_entity.id
_entity.type
_entity.pdbx_description
1 polymer ?
#
loop_
_entity_poly.entity_id
_entity_poly.type
_entity_poly.pdbx_seq_one_letter_code
_entity_poly.pdbx_strand_id
1 'polypeptide(L)'
;MITNTTSKNMKKNTRWNIATWDQWACDIHSGDDNENNSDDGISEDGDFDDYYDQDDDDDDIEGETTERGPKTKEDEEDDDEGGNFFGSDSSCVAVQRLMKDLKAFRKDGKKFGLDGGPRNDNLFLWDIKLIDIPESKLSKDLETFAKRHNTEPCINLEMMFPPDYPMSPPFVRVTTPRFKFLTGHVTIGGSICMEMLTKSGWTPTNDIENILVQIRCEILSDPNAQLDLNNANTAYTQSEARAAFQRMVQRYGWDKS
;
A
#
# COMPACT_ATOMS: atom_id res chain seq x y z
N MET A 1 36.56 -36.07 27.65
CA MET A 1 35.23 -36.57 27.25
C MET A 1 34.24 -35.44 27.46
N ILE A 2 33.55 -35.03 26.37
CA ILE A 2 32.14 -34.55 26.32
C ILE A 2 31.84 -33.22 27.05
N THR A 3 31.25 -32.16 26.49
CA THR A 3 30.82 -31.74 25.15
C THR A 3 30.60 -30.22 25.19
N ASN A 4 30.67 -29.61 24.01
CA ASN A 4 30.34 -28.23 23.69
C ASN A 4 28.82 -27.95 23.75
N THR A 5 28.49 -26.66 23.69
CA THR A 5 27.26 -26.05 23.12
C THR A 5 26.16 -25.61 24.10
N THR A 6 26.07 -24.29 24.33
CA THR A 6 24.77 -23.62 24.44
C THR A 6 24.74 -22.43 23.49
N SER A 7 23.86 -22.59 22.52
CA SER A 7 23.45 -21.72 21.43
C SER A 7 23.28 -20.24 21.78
N LYS A 8 24.02 -19.37 21.08
CA LYS A 8 23.63 -17.97 20.87
C LYS A 8 22.64 -17.92 19.71
N ASN A 9 21.34 -17.98 20.03
CA ASN A 9 20.29 -17.71 19.05
C ASN A 9 19.84 -16.25 19.18
N MET A 10 20.64 -15.33 18.64
CA MET A 10 20.22 -13.97 18.34
C MET A 10 19.42 -14.03 17.03
N LYS A 11 18.09 -14.02 17.14
CA LYS A 11 17.20 -13.78 16.00
C LYS A 11 17.52 -12.38 15.47
N LYS A 12 18.24 -12.33 14.35
CA LYS A 12 18.54 -11.10 13.62
C LYS A 12 17.23 -10.59 13.03
N ASN A 13 16.78 -9.44 13.51
CA ASN A 13 15.71 -8.68 12.90
C ASN A 13 16.16 -8.34 11.47
N THR A 14 15.53 -8.96 10.47
CA THR A 14 15.93 -8.90 9.06
C THR A 14 15.49 -7.57 8.45
N ARG A 15 16.28 -6.54 8.81
CA ARG A 15 16.58 -5.40 7.96
C ARG A 15 16.81 -5.93 6.54
N TRP A 16 16.31 -5.24 5.52
CA TRP A 16 16.91 -5.35 4.19
C TRP A 16 18.40 -5.07 4.36
N ASN A 17 19.20 -6.13 4.41
CA ASN A 17 20.63 -5.93 4.33
C ASN A 17 20.85 -5.48 2.89
N ILE A 18 21.59 -4.40 2.66
CA ILE A 18 21.91 -3.86 1.32
C ILE A 18 22.19 -5.00 0.30
N ALA A 19 22.82 -6.08 0.76
CA ALA A 19 23.04 -7.33 0.03
C ALA A 19 21.80 -8.01 -0.61
N THR A 20 20.61 -8.01 0.00
CA THR A 20 19.42 -8.65 -0.58
C THR A 20 18.79 -7.81 -1.68
N TRP A 21 18.92 -6.48 -1.60
CA TRP A 21 18.50 -5.58 -2.66
C TRP A 21 19.49 -5.56 -3.83
N ASP A 22 20.80 -5.56 -3.55
CA ASP A 22 21.84 -5.70 -4.57
C ASP A 22 21.72 -7.02 -5.33
N GLN A 23 21.43 -8.13 -4.62
CA GLN A 23 21.19 -9.43 -5.26
C GLN A 23 19.96 -9.38 -6.17
N TRP A 24 18.86 -8.77 -5.72
CA TRP A 24 17.68 -8.60 -6.56
C TRP A 24 17.96 -7.77 -7.82
N ALA A 25 18.65 -6.63 -7.65
CA ALA A 25 19.03 -5.75 -8.74
C ALA A 25 19.92 -6.47 -9.77
N CYS A 26 20.86 -7.29 -9.32
CA CYS A 26 21.70 -8.15 -10.18
C CYS A 26 20.89 -9.22 -10.92
N ASP A 27 19.94 -9.87 -10.25
CA ASP A 27 19.12 -10.94 -10.85
C ASP A 27 18.20 -10.42 -11.96
N ILE A 28 17.69 -9.17 -11.87
CA ILE A 28 16.90 -8.59 -12.97
C ILE A 28 17.77 -8.29 -14.19
N HIS A 29 18.99 -7.78 -14.01
CA HIS A 29 19.91 -7.55 -15.13
C HIS A 29 20.38 -8.87 -15.78
N SER A 30 20.37 -9.97 -15.03
CA SER A 30 20.72 -11.31 -15.55
C SER A 30 19.55 -11.99 -16.28
N GLY A 31 18.35 -11.43 -16.23
CA GLY A 31 17.12 -12.01 -16.77
C GLY A 31 16.78 -11.62 -18.21
N ASP A 32 17.57 -10.74 -18.84
CA ASP A 32 17.28 -10.19 -20.19
C ASP A 32 18.03 -10.90 -21.34
N ASP A 33 18.79 -11.97 -21.05
CA ASP A 33 19.49 -12.77 -22.07
C ASP A 33 18.81 -14.14 -22.27
N ASN A 34 17.52 -14.18 -22.66
CA ASN A 34 16.99 -15.35 -23.37
C ASN A 34 15.69 -15.04 -24.13
N GLU A 35 15.79 -14.29 -25.23
CA GLU A 35 14.85 -14.48 -26.34
C GLU A 35 15.16 -15.83 -27.00
N ASN A 36 14.28 -16.81 -26.81
CA ASN A 36 14.12 -17.88 -27.79
C ASN A 36 12.64 -18.09 -28.08
N ASN A 37 12.29 -17.52 -29.23
CA ASN A 37 11.20 -17.82 -30.13
C ASN A 37 10.74 -19.29 -30.05
N SER A 38 9.47 -19.51 -29.76
CA SER A 38 8.74 -20.75 -30.06
C SER A 38 7.29 -20.38 -30.36
N ASP A 39 7.08 -20.18 -31.66
CA ASP A 39 5.84 -20.43 -32.38
C ASP A 39 5.20 -21.75 -31.92
N ASP A 40 3.95 -21.71 -31.46
CA ASP A 40 3.10 -22.88 -31.34
C ASP A 40 1.62 -22.46 -31.45
N GLY A 41 1.09 -22.63 -32.67
CA GLY A 41 -0.02 -23.56 -32.89
C GLY A 41 -1.38 -23.21 -32.33
N ILE A 42 -2.21 -22.60 -33.19
CA ILE A 42 -3.67 -22.63 -33.15
C ILE A 42 -4.18 -24.09 -33.08
N SER A 43 -5.14 -24.33 -32.18
CA SER A 43 -6.16 -25.38 -32.35
C SER A 43 -7.51 -24.85 -31.85
N GLU A 44 -8.43 -24.65 -32.80
CA GLU A 44 -9.86 -24.57 -32.56
C GLU A 44 -10.41 -25.94 -32.12
N ASP A 45 -11.60 -25.92 -31.50
CA ASP A 45 -12.64 -26.96 -31.47
C ASP A 45 -13.00 -27.54 -30.07
N GLY A 46 -14.30 -27.40 -29.72
CA GLY A 46 -15.05 -28.19 -28.74
C GLY A 46 -15.60 -27.38 -27.57
N ASP A 47 -16.77 -26.75 -27.69
CA ASP A 47 -18.14 -27.26 -27.40
C ASP A 47 -18.50 -27.34 -25.91
N PHE A 48 -19.72 -26.85 -25.59
CA PHE A 48 -20.61 -27.33 -24.51
C PHE A 48 -20.22 -26.86 -23.08
N ASP A 49 -21.04 -26.22 -22.22
CA ASP A 49 -22.49 -26.15 -22.07
C ASP A 49 -22.86 -24.90 -21.25
N ASP A 50 -24.02 -24.32 -21.59
CA ASP A 50 -24.76 -23.35 -20.79
C ASP A 50 -25.33 -24.01 -19.52
N TYR A 51 -25.20 -23.34 -18.37
CA TYR A 51 -26.06 -23.59 -17.22
C TYR A 51 -26.55 -22.26 -16.68
N TYR A 52 -27.70 -21.83 -17.19
CA TYR A 52 -28.57 -20.84 -16.53
C TYR A 52 -29.41 -21.61 -15.52
N ASP A 53 -29.24 -21.33 -14.23
CA ASP A 53 -30.30 -21.57 -13.26
C ASP A 53 -30.93 -20.24 -12.90
N GLN A 54 -32.23 -20.22 -13.14
CA GLN A 54 -33.18 -19.13 -13.01
C GLN A 54 -34.10 -19.59 -11.89
N ASP A 55 -34.00 -18.96 -10.73
CA ASP A 55 -35.04 -19.02 -9.70
C ASP A 55 -35.56 -17.60 -9.53
N ASP A 56 -36.77 -17.43 -10.06
CA ASP A 56 -37.71 -16.36 -9.82
C ASP A 56 -38.07 -16.31 -8.32
N ASP A 57 -38.39 -15.12 -7.79
CA ASP A 57 -39.64 -14.90 -7.06
C ASP A 57 -39.80 -13.40 -6.74
N ASP A 58 -40.84 -12.84 -7.36
CA ASP A 58 -41.45 -11.54 -7.08
C ASP A 58 -42.06 -11.49 -5.66
N ASP A 59 -42.16 -10.29 -5.07
CA ASP A 59 -43.39 -9.85 -4.39
C ASP A 59 -43.34 -8.35 -4.04
N ASP A 60 -44.11 -7.57 -4.81
CA ASP A 60 -44.58 -6.21 -4.53
C ASP A 60 -45.75 -6.24 -3.52
N ILE A 61 -45.77 -5.35 -2.50
CA ILE A 61 -47.01 -4.91 -1.83
C ILE A 61 -46.96 -3.40 -1.52
N GLU A 62 -47.94 -2.68 -2.08
CA GLU A 62 -48.32 -1.27 -1.83
C GLU A 62 -49.45 -1.15 -0.76
N GLY A 63 -49.64 0.07 -0.22
CA GLY A 63 -50.89 0.56 0.42
C GLY A 63 -50.70 1.05 1.88
N GLU A 64 -50.67 2.34 2.25
CA GLU A 64 -51.56 3.51 2.11
C GLU A 64 -52.36 3.85 3.41
N THR A 65 -52.11 5.08 3.92
CA THR A 65 -52.88 6.06 4.74
C THR A 65 -53.58 5.72 6.08
N THR A 66 -53.40 6.59 7.08
CA THR A 66 -54.44 7.55 7.57
C THR A 66 -53.90 8.47 8.70
N GLU A 67 -54.37 9.73 8.67
CA GLU A 67 -53.98 10.88 9.50
C GLU A 67 -54.64 10.92 10.91
N ARG A 68 -54.07 11.70 11.87
CA ARG A 68 -54.65 12.94 12.51
C ARG A 68 -53.93 13.34 13.83
N GLY A 69 -53.41 14.59 13.93
CA GLY A 69 -52.63 15.18 15.05
C GLY A 69 -53.47 15.82 16.19
N PRO A 70 -53.08 16.93 16.86
CA PRO A 70 -51.74 17.48 17.17
C PRO A 70 -51.54 17.73 18.70
N LYS A 71 -50.28 17.87 19.19
CA LYS A 71 -49.98 18.57 20.46
C LYS A 71 -48.55 19.10 20.51
N THR A 72 -48.44 20.30 21.06
CA THR A 72 -47.41 21.33 20.94
C THR A 72 -46.22 21.23 21.90
N LYS A 73 -45.16 21.98 21.52
CA LYS A 73 -44.03 22.56 22.28
C LYS A 73 -42.73 21.75 22.19
N GLU A 74 -41.85 22.15 21.26
CA GLU A 74 -40.72 23.09 21.50
C GLU A 74 -39.69 22.44 22.42
N ASP A 75 -38.65 21.85 21.82
CA ASP A 75 -37.24 21.97 22.21
C ASP A 75 -36.39 21.49 21.00
N GLU A 76 -35.19 22.04 20.91
CA GLU A 76 -34.42 22.31 19.69
C GLU A 76 -33.84 21.08 18.96
N GLU A 77 -33.69 21.26 17.65
CA GLU A 77 -33.09 20.35 16.66
C GLU A 77 -31.61 20.09 16.96
N ASP A 78 -31.24 18.81 17.03
CA ASP A 78 -29.95 18.29 16.55
C ASP A 78 -30.22 16.85 16.09
N ASP A 79 -30.68 16.74 14.84
CA ASP A 79 -30.81 15.47 14.13
C ASP A 79 -29.42 14.87 13.95
N ASP A 80 -29.04 13.95 14.86
CA ASP A 80 -27.93 13.01 14.66
C ASP A 80 -28.36 12.00 13.58
N GLU A 81 -28.39 12.45 12.32
CA GLU A 81 -28.33 11.58 11.15
C GLU A 81 -26.91 10.99 11.06
N GLY A 82 -26.59 10.14 12.03
CA GLY A 82 -25.51 9.15 11.95
C GLY A 82 -25.90 8.06 10.95
N GLY A 83 -26.10 8.44 9.70
CA GLY A 83 -26.25 7.54 8.58
C GLY A 83 -25.06 6.58 8.54
N ASN A 84 -25.37 5.30 8.37
CA ASN A 84 -24.46 4.16 8.34
C ASN A 84 -23.23 4.43 7.42
N PHE A 85 -22.14 4.95 8.00
CA PHE A 85 -21.02 5.63 7.31
C PHE A 85 -19.81 4.73 7.01
N PHE A 86 -19.80 3.48 7.49
CA PHE A 86 -18.73 2.54 7.24
C PHE A 86 -19.14 1.61 6.10
N GLY A 87 -18.30 1.49 5.06
CA GLY A 87 -18.49 0.46 4.04
C GLY A 87 -18.77 -0.88 4.72
N SER A 88 -19.86 -1.53 4.29
CA SER A 88 -20.59 -2.62 4.94
C SER A 88 -19.77 -3.76 5.57
N ASP A 89 -18.49 -3.91 5.23
CA ASP A 89 -17.60 -4.99 5.68
C ASP A 89 -16.41 -4.54 6.56
N SER A 90 -16.34 -3.26 6.95
CA SER A 90 -15.22 -2.76 7.77
C SER A 90 -15.38 -3.13 9.24
N SER A 91 -14.48 -3.96 9.78
CA SER A 91 -14.52 -4.34 11.20
C SER A 91 -14.42 -3.10 12.11
N CYS A 92 -15.26 -3.04 13.15
CA CYS A 92 -15.21 -1.97 14.15
C CYS A 92 -13.82 -1.85 14.81
N VAL A 93 -13.09 -2.98 14.91
CA VAL A 93 -11.72 -3.03 15.41
C VAL A 93 -10.75 -2.30 14.47
N ALA A 94 -10.92 -2.48 13.16
CA ALA A 94 -10.09 -1.83 12.14
C ALA A 94 -10.24 -0.31 12.19
N VAL A 95 -11.49 0.16 12.25
CA VAL A 95 -11.80 1.59 12.36
C VAL A 95 -11.19 2.20 13.63
N GLN A 96 -11.42 1.57 14.80
CA GLN A 96 -10.87 2.06 16.06
C GLN A 96 -9.34 2.13 16.03
N ARG A 97 -8.71 1.11 15.43
CA ARG A 97 -7.27 1.08 15.29
C ARG A 97 -6.77 2.18 14.35
N LEU A 98 -7.37 2.35 13.17
CA LEU A 98 -7.00 3.40 12.21
C LEU A 98 -7.15 4.81 12.78
N MET A 99 -8.18 5.06 13.58
CA MET A 99 -8.34 6.35 14.27
C MET A 99 -7.19 6.61 15.26
N LYS A 100 -6.73 5.58 15.98
CA LYS A 100 -5.56 5.68 16.87
C LYS A 100 -4.29 5.96 16.08
N ASP A 101 -4.05 5.21 15.00
CA ASP A 101 -2.88 5.41 14.14
C ASP A 101 -2.87 6.79 13.49
N LEU A 102 -4.03 7.27 13.02
CA LEU A 102 -4.18 8.61 12.45
C LEU A 102 -3.85 9.70 13.48
N LYS A 103 -4.29 9.53 14.73
CA LYS A 103 -3.98 10.47 15.81
C LYS A 103 -2.48 10.51 16.11
N ALA A 104 -1.81 9.36 16.15
CA ALA A 104 -0.36 9.29 16.32
C ALA A 104 0.37 9.95 15.15
N PHE A 105 0.01 9.58 13.91
CA PHE A 105 0.59 10.12 12.69
C PHE A 105 0.44 11.66 12.60
N ARG A 106 -0.74 12.22 12.90
CA ARG A 106 -0.96 13.67 12.89
C ARG A 106 -0.11 14.41 13.93
N LYS A 107 0.17 13.77 15.06
CA LYS A 107 0.93 14.38 16.16
C LYS A 107 2.42 14.46 15.84
N ASP A 108 2.99 13.38 15.31
CA ASP A 108 4.44 13.21 15.24
C ASP A 108 4.99 13.05 13.81
N GLY A 109 4.16 12.71 12.81
CA GLY A 109 4.58 12.45 11.43
C GLY A 109 5.38 13.57 10.77
N LYS A 110 4.98 14.84 10.94
CA LYS A 110 5.70 16.00 10.38
C LYS A 110 7.13 16.12 10.90
N LYS A 111 7.42 15.65 12.11
CA LYS A 111 8.78 15.67 12.68
C LYS A 111 9.76 14.79 11.90
N PHE A 112 9.23 13.83 11.14
CA PHE A 112 10.00 12.88 10.35
C PHE A 112 9.90 13.16 8.84
N GLY A 113 9.42 14.36 8.44
CA GLY A 113 9.23 14.71 7.04
C GLY A 113 8.13 13.88 6.37
N LEU A 114 7.08 13.55 7.11
CA LEU A 114 5.88 12.87 6.63
C LEU A 114 4.69 13.83 6.72
N ASP A 115 3.94 13.98 5.64
CA ASP A 115 2.71 14.79 5.58
C ASP A 115 1.59 13.98 4.90
N GLY A 116 0.33 14.33 5.12
CA GLY A 116 -0.82 13.67 4.49
C GLY A 116 -1.82 13.04 5.45
N GLY A 117 -2.54 12.01 5.00
CA GLY A 117 -3.60 11.34 5.75
C GLY A 117 -4.64 10.63 4.87
N PRO A 118 -5.83 10.33 5.41
CA PRO A 118 -6.93 9.71 4.66
C PRO A 118 -7.28 10.49 3.39
N ARG A 119 -7.48 9.76 2.30
CA ARG A 119 -7.90 10.28 1.00
C ARG A 119 -9.40 10.53 1.04
N ASN A 120 -9.78 11.80 0.98
CA ASN A 120 -11.18 12.22 1.11
C ASN A 120 -11.79 11.64 2.41
N ASP A 121 -12.96 11.02 2.31
CA ASP A 121 -13.67 10.42 3.45
C ASP A 121 -13.32 8.94 3.66
N ASN A 122 -12.32 8.40 2.93
CA ASN A 122 -11.93 7.00 3.04
C ASN A 122 -10.81 6.79 4.06
N LEU A 123 -11.17 6.31 5.26
CA LEU A 123 -10.20 6.00 6.33
C LEU A 123 -9.23 4.85 5.98
N PHE A 124 -9.57 3.99 5.02
CA PHE A 124 -8.78 2.83 4.60
C PHE A 124 -7.84 3.12 3.42
N LEU A 125 -7.75 4.36 2.97
CA LEU A 125 -6.90 4.77 1.85
C LEU A 125 -6.22 6.08 2.19
N TRP A 126 -4.90 6.10 2.34
CA TRP A 126 -4.16 7.30 2.73
C TRP A 126 -3.22 7.77 1.63
N ASP A 127 -3.16 9.09 1.46
CA ASP A 127 -2.16 9.80 0.67
C ASP A 127 -1.09 10.36 1.60
N ILE A 128 0.16 9.95 1.37
CA ILE A 128 1.30 10.35 2.21
C ILE A 128 2.37 11.01 1.32
N LYS A 129 2.90 12.13 1.78
CA LYS A 129 4.02 12.83 1.14
C LYS A 129 5.27 12.67 1.99
N LEU A 130 6.36 12.23 1.38
CA LEU A 130 7.70 12.33 1.95
C LEU A 130 8.29 13.69 1.55
N ILE A 131 8.45 14.58 2.52
CA ILE A 131 8.98 15.95 2.37
C ILE A 131 10.33 16.09 3.10
N ASP A 132 10.95 17.27 3.09
CA ASP A 132 12.21 17.53 3.80
C ASP A 132 13.33 16.54 3.47
N ILE A 133 13.48 16.22 2.18
CA ILE A 133 14.48 15.25 1.71
C ILE A 133 15.90 15.86 1.84
N PRO A 134 16.85 15.17 2.52
CA PRO A 134 18.22 15.65 2.67
C PRO A 134 18.94 15.85 1.33
N GLU A 135 19.93 16.75 1.29
CA GLU A 135 20.73 17.06 0.10
C GLU A 135 21.34 15.77 -0.49
N SER A 136 20.96 15.48 -1.73
CA SER A 136 21.30 14.25 -2.45
C SER A 136 21.06 14.43 -3.95
N LYS A 137 21.37 13.41 -4.75
CA LYS A 137 20.96 13.40 -6.17
C LYS A 137 19.43 13.41 -6.28
N LEU A 138 18.75 12.61 -5.45
CA LEU A 138 17.30 12.55 -5.36
C LEU A 138 16.67 13.92 -5.03
N SER A 139 17.20 14.66 -4.05
CA SER A 139 16.64 15.97 -3.69
C SER A 139 16.70 16.96 -4.86
N LYS A 140 17.81 16.97 -5.62
CA LYS A 140 17.99 17.81 -6.82
C LYS A 140 17.04 17.41 -7.95
N ASP A 141 16.85 16.11 -8.15
CA ASP A 141 15.89 15.59 -9.13
C ASP A 141 14.45 15.97 -8.72
N LEU A 142 14.09 15.86 -7.44
CA LEU A 142 12.78 16.26 -6.90
C LEU A 142 12.52 17.76 -7.08
N GLU A 143 13.51 18.62 -6.81
CA GLU A 143 13.39 20.06 -7.07
C GLU A 143 13.19 20.35 -8.56
N THR A 144 13.90 19.63 -9.43
CA THR A 144 13.78 19.79 -10.88
C THR A 144 12.40 19.35 -11.35
N PHE A 145 11.91 18.22 -10.86
CA PHE A 145 10.57 17.71 -11.13
C PHE A 145 9.49 18.71 -10.66
N ALA A 146 9.59 19.18 -9.41
CA ALA A 146 8.70 20.16 -8.82
C ALA A 146 8.59 21.45 -9.65
N LYS A 147 9.74 21.99 -10.10
CA LYS A 147 9.79 23.18 -10.96
C LYS A 147 9.14 22.95 -12.33
N ARG A 148 9.31 21.76 -12.93
CA ARG A 148 8.74 21.42 -14.25
C ARG A 148 7.23 21.23 -14.22
N HIS A 149 6.71 20.66 -13.14
CA HIS A 149 5.30 20.28 -13.02
C HIS A 149 4.49 21.20 -12.10
N ASN A 150 5.09 22.27 -11.57
CA ASN A 150 4.49 23.20 -10.63
C ASN A 150 3.91 22.49 -9.39
N THR A 151 4.69 21.58 -8.81
CA THR A 151 4.34 20.81 -7.61
C THR A 151 5.34 21.05 -6.48
N GLU A 152 5.05 20.51 -5.29
CA GLU A 152 6.01 20.46 -4.18
C GLU A 152 7.08 19.37 -4.44
N PRO A 153 8.36 19.58 -4.06
CA PRO A 153 9.40 18.54 -4.15
C PRO A 153 9.16 17.47 -3.08
N CYS A 154 8.39 16.45 -3.42
CA CYS A 154 8.02 15.36 -2.52
C CYS A 154 7.89 14.03 -3.26
N ILE A 155 7.91 12.93 -2.49
CA ILE A 155 7.54 11.60 -2.99
C ILE A 155 6.15 11.27 -2.45
N ASN A 156 5.21 11.04 -3.35
CA ASN A 156 3.85 10.66 -3.03
C ASN A 156 3.76 9.14 -2.88
N LEU A 157 3.18 8.71 -1.76
CA LEU A 157 2.88 7.32 -1.44
C LEU A 157 1.36 7.16 -1.29
N GLU A 158 0.88 5.97 -1.67
CA GLU A 158 -0.46 5.50 -1.34
C GLU A 158 -0.35 4.34 -0.37
N MET A 159 -1.11 4.40 0.72
CA MET A 159 -1.21 3.35 1.72
C MET A 159 -2.66 2.86 1.81
N MET A 160 -2.87 1.58 1.55
CA MET A 160 -4.18 0.94 1.54
C MET A 160 -4.28 -0.05 2.69
N PHE A 161 -5.30 0.10 3.52
CA PHE A 161 -5.56 -0.76 4.66
C PHE A 161 -6.55 -1.85 4.28
N PRO A 162 -6.30 -3.12 4.63
CA PRO A 162 -7.26 -4.19 4.41
C PRO A 162 -8.43 -4.12 5.43
N PRO A 163 -9.59 -4.73 5.13
CA PRO A 163 -10.75 -4.72 6.04
C PRO A 163 -10.49 -5.36 7.42
N ASP A 164 -9.54 -6.30 7.49
CA ASP A 164 -9.13 -7.01 8.70
C ASP A 164 -7.95 -6.34 9.43
N TYR A 165 -7.56 -5.13 9.04
CA TYR A 165 -6.53 -4.36 9.74
C TYR A 165 -6.85 -4.25 11.25
N PRO A 166 -5.88 -4.41 12.18
CA PRO A 166 -4.44 -4.56 11.98
C PRO A 166 -3.95 -6.01 11.85
N MET A 167 -4.82 -6.99 11.56
CA MET A 167 -4.39 -8.39 11.44
C MET A 167 -3.55 -8.62 10.19
N SER A 168 -3.94 -8.03 9.07
CA SER A 168 -3.13 -7.97 7.85
C SER A 168 -2.43 -6.62 7.68
N PRO A 169 -1.22 -6.59 7.05
CA PRO A 169 -0.48 -5.36 6.79
C PRO A 169 -1.20 -4.46 5.79
N PRO A 170 -0.97 -3.14 5.83
CA PRO A 170 -1.35 -2.25 4.74
C PRO A 170 -0.47 -2.51 3.51
N PHE A 171 -1.04 -2.29 2.32
CA PHE A 171 -0.29 -2.25 1.07
C PHE A 171 0.20 -0.83 0.79
N VAL A 172 1.51 -0.65 0.57
CA VAL A 172 2.12 0.66 0.35
C VAL A 172 2.87 0.71 -0.98
N ARG A 173 2.68 1.79 -1.73
CA ARG A 173 3.38 2.03 -2.99
C ARG A 173 3.73 3.50 -3.18
N VAL A 174 4.77 3.76 -3.96
CA VAL A 174 5.01 5.07 -4.57
C VAL A 174 3.96 5.29 -5.65
N THR A 175 3.37 6.48 -5.72
CA THR A 175 2.50 6.89 -6.82
C THR A 175 3.27 7.74 -7.82
N THR A 176 3.95 8.78 -7.34
CA THR A 176 4.77 9.72 -8.11
C THR A 176 5.86 10.32 -7.22
N PRO A 177 6.99 10.79 -7.79
CA PRO A 177 7.43 10.61 -9.18
C PRO A 177 8.04 9.22 -9.44
N ARG A 178 8.26 8.85 -10.71
CA ARG A 178 8.99 7.63 -11.06
C ARG A 178 10.48 7.73 -10.77
N PHE A 179 10.99 6.70 -10.10
CA PHE A 179 12.40 6.51 -9.84
C PHE A 179 13.07 5.92 -11.08
N LYS A 180 14.38 6.17 -11.22
CA LYS A 180 15.19 5.37 -12.14
C LYS A 180 15.12 3.91 -11.72
N PHE A 181 15.12 3.05 -12.72
CA PHE A 181 15.07 1.61 -12.52
C PHE A 181 16.14 1.15 -11.52
N LEU A 182 15.70 0.36 -10.52
CA LEU A 182 16.55 -0.17 -9.44
C LEU A 182 17.27 0.90 -8.63
N THR A 183 16.57 1.96 -8.23
CA THR A 183 17.08 2.95 -7.28
C THR A 183 16.04 3.27 -6.21
N GLY A 184 16.49 3.71 -5.04
CA GLY A 184 15.65 4.12 -3.92
C GLY A 184 14.84 2.99 -3.28
N HIS A 185 15.23 1.72 -3.48
CA HIS A 185 14.48 0.55 -3.01
C HIS A 185 13.02 0.48 -3.51
N VAL A 186 12.72 1.14 -4.64
CA VAL A 186 11.40 1.12 -5.29
C VAL A 186 11.43 0.11 -6.44
N THR A 187 10.46 -0.79 -6.47
CA THR A 187 10.34 -1.78 -7.57
C THR A 187 9.92 -1.13 -8.89
N ILE A 188 10.04 -1.84 -10.01
CA ILE A 188 9.60 -1.36 -11.33
C ILE A 188 8.12 -0.91 -11.37
N GLY A 189 7.28 -1.51 -10.52
CA GLY A 189 5.87 -1.15 -10.40
C GLY A 189 5.56 -0.12 -9.33
N GLY A 190 6.56 0.46 -8.66
CA GLY A 190 6.35 1.44 -7.59
C GLY A 190 6.04 0.81 -6.23
N SER A 191 6.00 -0.53 -6.13
CA SER A 191 5.84 -1.20 -4.84
C SER A 191 7.07 -0.99 -3.98
N ILE A 192 6.83 -0.82 -2.68
CA ILE A 192 7.84 -0.82 -1.64
C ILE A 192 7.74 -2.17 -0.95
N CYS A 193 8.73 -3.02 -1.17
CA CYS A 193 8.74 -4.32 -0.49
C CYS A 193 9.47 -4.12 0.83
N MET A 194 8.79 -4.37 1.95
CA MET A 194 9.41 -4.49 3.26
C MET A 194 8.92 -5.76 3.92
N GLU A 195 9.82 -6.55 4.52
CA GLU A 195 9.42 -7.78 5.21
C GLU A 195 8.34 -7.47 6.25
N MET A 196 8.43 -6.33 6.95
CA MET A 196 7.39 -5.92 7.90
C MET A 196 6.02 -5.72 7.26
N LEU A 197 5.93 -5.47 5.94
CA LEU A 197 4.68 -5.34 5.18
C LEU A 197 4.24 -6.66 4.52
N THR A 198 4.93 -7.76 4.83
CA THR A 198 4.57 -9.11 4.36
C THR A 198 3.80 -9.86 5.43
N LYS A 199 3.07 -10.92 5.02
CA LYS A 199 2.31 -11.75 5.96
C LYS A 199 3.20 -12.37 7.05
N SER A 200 4.43 -12.78 6.70
CA SER A 200 5.35 -13.41 7.65
C SER A 200 6.04 -12.41 8.59
N GLY A 201 6.24 -11.16 8.17
CA GLY A 201 6.95 -10.15 8.96
C GLY A 201 6.07 -9.10 9.64
N TRP A 202 4.78 -9.02 9.28
CA TRP A 202 3.84 -8.08 9.87
C TRP A 202 3.53 -8.43 11.33
N THR A 203 3.55 -7.41 12.19
CA THR A 203 2.99 -7.53 13.54
C THR A 203 1.90 -6.47 13.74
N PRO A 204 0.71 -6.83 14.24
CA PRO A 204 -0.37 -5.87 14.48
C PRO A 204 0.03 -4.73 15.43
N THR A 205 1.10 -4.88 16.21
CA THR A 205 1.62 -3.85 17.12
C THR A 205 2.41 -2.74 16.43
N ASN A 206 2.69 -2.84 15.13
CA ASN A 206 3.42 -1.79 14.40
C ASN A 206 2.56 -0.53 14.25
N ASP A 207 3.07 0.61 14.70
CA ASP A 207 2.45 1.92 14.46
C ASP A 207 2.70 2.35 13.00
N ILE A 208 1.68 2.92 12.36
CA ILE A 208 1.76 3.38 10.96
C ILE A 208 2.82 4.46 10.75
N GLU A 209 3.00 5.36 11.72
CA GLU A 209 4.09 6.34 11.70
C GLU A 209 5.45 5.65 11.59
N ASN A 210 5.72 4.64 12.42
CA ASN A 210 6.99 3.92 12.43
C ASN A 210 7.23 3.19 11.10
N ILE A 211 6.18 2.63 10.49
CA ILE A 211 6.25 2.01 9.16
C ILE A 211 6.65 3.06 8.11
N LEU A 212 5.99 4.21 8.09
CA LEU A 212 6.29 5.28 7.12
C LEU A 212 7.71 5.86 7.32
N VAL A 213 8.16 6.00 8.57
CA VAL A 213 9.55 6.39 8.89
C VAL A 213 10.53 5.36 8.34
N GLN A 214 10.27 4.07 8.53
CA GLN A 214 11.14 3.03 7.99
C GLN A 214 11.18 3.04 6.46
N ILE A 215 10.02 3.15 5.80
CA ILE A 215 9.94 3.30 4.34
C ILE A 215 10.79 4.48 3.85
N ARG A 216 10.64 5.63 4.51
CA ARG A 216 11.44 6.83 4.21
C ARG A 216 12.93 6.54 4.38
N CYS A 217 13.34 5.92 5.48
CA CYS A 217 14.74 5.58 5.72
C CYS A 217 15.30 4.66 4.64
N GLU A 218 14.56 3.65 4.20
CA GLU A 218 14.99 2.74 3.14
C GLU A 218 15.21 3.48 1.82
N ILE A 219 14.25 4.31 1.38
CA ILE A 219 14.39 5.11 0.14
C ILE A 219 15.62 6.03 0.22
N LEU A 220 15.80 6.73 1.35
CA LEU A 220 16.87 7.71 1.54
C LEU A 220 18.23 7.07 1.83
N SER A 221 18.28 5.79 2.15
CA SER A 221 19.54 5.08 2.41
C SER A 221 20.30 4.75 1.12
N ASP A 222 19.63 4.74 -0.03
CA ASP A 222 20.28 4.52 -1.32
C ASP A 222 20.93 5.83 -1.83
N PRO A 223 22.28 5.93 -1.85
CA PRO A 223 22.96 7.12 -2.35
C PRO A 223 22.80 7.33 -3.87
N ASN A 224 22.33 6.31 -4.59
CA ASN A 224 22.05 6.35 -6.02
C ASN A 224 20.57 6.57 -6.34
N ALA A 225 19.71 6.79 -5.34
CA ALA A 225 18.33 7.16 -5.54
C ALA A 225 18.23 8.38 -6.47
N GLN A 226 17.51 8.23 -7.57
CA GLN A 226 17.33 9.25 -8.61
C GLN A 226 15.97 9.10 -9.28
N LEU A 227 15.48 10.18 -9.89
CA LEU A 227 14.25 10.12 -10.67
C LEU A 227 14.55 9.84 -12.14
N ASP A 228 13.65 9.11 -12.81
CA ASP A 228 13.62 9.08 -14.26
C ASP A 228 12.96 10.38 -14.74
N LEU A 229 13.74 11.46 -14.86
CA LEU A 229 13.21 12.79 -15.20
C LEU A 229 12.46 12.86 -16.55
N ASN A 230 12.59 11.86 -17.42
CA ASN A 230 11.84 11.79 -18.67
C ASN A 230 10.43 11.22 -18.46
N ASN A 231 10.27 10.29 -17.52
CA ASN A 231 9.01 9.61 -17.22
C ASN A 231 8.49 9.87 -15.79
N ALA A 232 9.08 10.83 -15.07
CA ALA A 232 8.85 11.05 -13.64
C ALA A 232 7.38 11.35 -13.32
N ASN A 233 6.66 12.00 -14.24
CA ASN A 233 5.25 12.37 -14.05
C ASN A 233 4.26 11.23 -14.36
N THR A 234 4.74 10.11 -14.92
CA THR A 234 3.88 8.96 -15.22
C THR A 234 3.65 8.21 -13.92
N ALA A 235 2.44 8.24 -13.34
CA ALA A 235 2.20 7.56 -12.07
C ALA A 235 2.47 6.04 -12.18
N TYR A 236 3.01 5.45 -11.11
CA TYR A 236 2.91 4.02 -10.92
C TYR A 236 1.45 3.64 -10.70
N THR A 237 1.00 2.58 -11.37
CA THR A 237 -0.35 2.05 -11.19
C THR A 237 -0.39 1.05 -10.05
N GLN A 238 -1.57 0.86 -9.46
CA GLN A 238 -1.76 -0.14 -8.42
C GLN A 238 -1.51 -1.57 -8.96
N SER A 239 -1.90 -1.85 -10.21
CA SER A 239 -1.70 -3.15 -10.85
C SER A 239 -0.22 -3.49 -11.00
N GLU A 240 0.59 -2.55 -11.51
CA GLU A 240 2.04 -2.71 -11.60
C GLU A 240 2.67 -2.96 -10.23
N ALA A 241 2.27 -2.19 -9.21
CA ALA A 241 2.80 -2.33 -7.86
C ALA A 241 2.46 -3.71 -7.27
N ARG A 242 1.21 -4.17 -7.40
CA ARG A 242 0.78 -5.48 -6.91
C ARG A 242 1.51 -6.62 -7.62
N ALA A 243 1.64 -6.55 -8.94
CA ALA A 243 2.37 -7.55 -9.71
C ALA A 243 3.86 -7.60 -9.30
N ALA A 244 4.49 -6.45 -9.08
CA ALA A 244 5.87 -6.37 -8.59
C ALA A 244 6.01 -6.97 -7.18
N PHE A 245 5.09 -6.65 -6.27
CA PHE A 245 5.07 -7.22 -4.91
C PHE A 245 4.93 -8.75 -4.93
N GLN A 246 4.02 -9.28 -5.74
CA GLN A 246 3.80 -10.73 -5.86
C GLN A 246 5.06 -11.47 -6.33
N ARG A 247 5.77 -10.91 -7.33
CA ARG A 247 7.05 -11.47 -7.80
C ARG A 247 8.09 -11.53 -6.67
N MET A 248 8.13 -10.52 -5.82
CA MET A 248 9.04 -10.49 -4.65
C MET A 248 8.65 -11.53 -3.60
N VAL A 249 7.35 -11.61 -3.25
CA VAL A 249 6.85 -12.61 -2.30
C VAL A 249 7.20 -14.03 -2.77
N GLN A 250 6.94 -14.36 -4.04
CA GLN A 250 7.25 -15.67 -4.60
C GLN A 250 8.74 -16.00 -4.57
N ARG A 251 9.60 -15.01 -4.86
CA ARG A 251 11.05 -15.18 -4.89
C ARG A 251 11.65 -15.40 -3.50
N TYR A 252 11.18 -14.66 -2.50
CA TYR A 252 11.73 -14.69 -1.14
C TYR A 252 10.95 -15.59 -0.18
N GLY A 253 9.85 -16.21 -0.64
CA GLY A 253 9.05 -17.14 0.16
C GLY A 253 8.31 -16.50 1.32
N TRP A 254 7.92 -15.22 1.19
CA TRP A 254 7.20 -14.47 2.23
C TRP A 254 5.71 -14.82 2.35
N ASP A 255 5.25 -15.79 1.56
CA ASP A 255 3.94 -16.42 1.64
C ASP A 255 3.95 -17.71 2.46
N LYS A 256 5.13 -18.28 2.76
CA LYS A 256 5.26 -19.55 3.49
C LYS A 256 5.27 -19.30 5.00
N SER A 257 4.09 -19.30 5.61
CA SER A 257 3.91 -19.47 7.06
C SER A 257 3.60 -20.92 7.39
#